data_AF-A0A3M0LBY2-F1
#
_entry.id   AF-A0A3M0LBY2-F1
#
_cell.length_a   1.000
_cell.length_b   1.000
_cell.length_c   1.000
_cell.angle_alpha   90.00
_cell.angle_beta   90.00
_cell.angle_gamma   90.00
#
_symmetry.space_group_name_H-M   'P 1'
#
loop_
_entity.id
_entity.type
_entity.pdbx_description
1 polymer ?
#
loop_
_entity_poly.entity_id
_entity_poly.type
_entity_poly.pdbx_seq_one_letter_code
_entity_poly.pdbx_strand_id
1 'polypeptide(L)'
;MYMSWESKKCIIMFCLLGKLWLGFGAPLRGIGRLTLENPVHDIHPGDNVYIKTWNEEPLKERWSGPYQVLLTTFTAVKVAGVDPWIHYTQVKKVCPGLWTAQAVGPTKLQIRRVCFT
;
A
#
# COMPACT_ATOMS: atom_id res chain seq x y z
N MET A 1 26.00 -11.18 7.20
CA MET A 1 25.49 -12.53 7.48
C MET A 1 24.01 -12.53 7.13
N TYR A 2 23.66 -13.41 6.20
CA TYR A 2 22.40 -13.46 5.46
C TYR A 2 21.22 -13.68 6.43
N MET A 3 20.33 -12.69 6.59
CA MET A 3 19.08 -12.89 7.34
C MET A 3 18.08 -13.55 6.39
N SER A 4 18.14 -14.88 6.36
CA SER A 4 17.07 -15.73 5.83
C SER A 4 15.77 -15.37 6.55
N TRP A 5 14.88 -14.72 5.83
CA TRP A 5 13.65 -14.11 6.34
C TRP A 5 12.49 -14.77 5.61
N GLU A 6 11.89 -15.78 6.22
CA GLU A 6 10.71 -16.46 5.69
C GLU A 6 9.47 -15.54 5.77
N SER A 7 9.35 -14.69 4.76
CA SER A 7 8.19 -14.29 3.93
C SER A 7 6.79 -14.04 4.51
N LYS A 8 6.45 -14.21 5.80
CA LYS A 8 5.03 -14.03 6.23
C LYS A 8 4.75 -13.33 7.56
N LYS A 9 5.76 -12.98 8.38
CA LYS A 9 5.48 -12.45 9.74
C LYS A 9 6.05 -11.08 10.09
N CYS A 10 6.97 -10.54 9.30
CA CYS A 10 7.82 -9.48 9.83
C CYS A 10 7.42 -8.04 9.46
N ILE A 11 6.48 -7.83 8.52
CA ILE A 11 5.92 -6.48 8.31
C ILE A 11 4.92 -6.14 9.43
N ILE A 12 4.18 -7.14 9.94
CA ILE A 12 3.27 -6.99 11.08
C ILE A 12 4.05 -6.65 12.36
N MET A 13 5.28 -7.16 12.50
CA MET A 13 6.12 -6.89 13.66
C MET A 13 6.45 -5.39 13.81
N PHE A 14 6.62 -4.65 12.71
CA PHE A 14 6.89 -3.20 12.79
C PHE A 14 5.65 -2.36 13.14
N CYS A 15 4.44 -2.85 12.88
CA CYS A 15 3.21 -2.16 13.26
C CYS A 15 2.70 -2.56 14.66
N LEU A 16 3.05 -3.75 15.17
CA LEU A 16 2.62 -4.21 16.50
C LEU A 16 3.65 -4.00 17.62
N LEU A 17 4.96 -3.89 17.35
CA LEU A 17 5.97 -3.55 18.37
C LEU A 17 6.06 -2.05 18.71
N GLY A 18 5.12 -1.23 18.23
CA GLY A 18 4.90 0.11 18.80
C GLY A 18 4.04 0.13 20.06
N LYS A 19 3.62 -1.04 20.59
CA LYS A 19 2.57 -1.11 21.64
C LYS A 19 2.90 -1.98 22.87
N LEU A 20 4.15 -2.39 23.10
CA LEU A 20 4.50 -3.08 24.36
C LEU A 20 5.91 -2.75 24.86
N TRP A 21 6.07 -1.53 25.40
CA TRP A 21 6.98 -1.31 26.52
C TRP A 21 6.30 -0.34 27.50
N LEU A 22 5.43 -0.89 28.34
CA LEU A 22 4.96 -0.20 29.54
C LEU A 22 6.03 -0.38 30.61
N GLY A 23 6.74 0.70 30.91
CA GLY A 23 7.55 0.80 32.12
C GLY A 23 8.90 1.47 31.89
N PHE A 24 8.92 2.80 31.80
CA PHE A 24 9.85 3.66 32.52
C PHE A 24 9.31 5.09 32.45
N GLY A 25 9.09 5.70 33.62
CA GLY A 25 8.41 6.99 33.74
C GLY A 25 9.22 8.16 33.19
N ALA A 26 8.58 8.93 32.31
CA ALA A 26 8.89 10.33 32.04
C ALA A 26 7.59 11.03 31.61
N PRO A 27 7.30 12.26 32.06
CA PRO A 27 6.10 12.96 31.64
C PRO A 27 6.31 13.46 30.20
N LEU A 28 5.89 12.68 29.22
CA LEU A 28 5.88 13.09 27.82
C LEU A 28 4.71 14.06 27.58
N ARG A 29 4.91 15.33 27.96
CA ARG A 29 4.19 16.44 27.33
C ARG A 29 4.63 16.47 25.87
N GLY A 30 3.71 16.25 24.94
CA GLY A 30 3.92 16.60 23.53
C GLY A 30 3.76 15.50 22.49
N ILE A 31 3.17 14.34 22.81
CA ILE A 31 2.67 13.45 21.75
C ILE A 31 1.20 13.80 21.54
N GLY A 32 0.94 14.81 20.71
CA GLY A 32 -0.39 14.97 20.12
C GLY A 32 -0.80 13.61 19.55
N ARG A 33 -2.03 13.17 19.84
CA ARG A 33 -2.62 11.99 19.22
C ARG A 33 -2.28 12.05 17.74
N LEU A 34 -1.40 11.17 17.23
CA LEU A 34 -1.30 10.96 15.80
C LEU A 34 -2.69 10.50 15.41
N THR A 35 -3.45 11.41 14.80
CA THR A 35 -4.89 11.31 14.62
C THR A 35 -5.15 10.07 13.79
N LEU A 36 -5.60 9.00 14.45
CA LEU A 36 -6.10 7.76 13.85
C LEU A 36 -7.45 8.00 13.12
N GLU A 37 -7.65 9.21 12.61
CA GLU A 37 -8.89 9.72 12.05
C GLU A 37 -8.72 10.05 10.55
N ASN A 38 -7.48 10.22 10.07
CA ASN A 38 -7.20 10.42 8.65
C ASN A 38 -6.60 9.15 8.02
N PRO A 39 -7.36 8.40 7.20
CA PRO A 39 -6.78 7.26 6.49
C PRO A 39 -5.60 7.74 5.63
N VAL A 40 -4.45 7.05 5.77
CA VAL A 40 -3.21 7.40 5.04
C VAL A 40 -3.36 7.16 3.53
N HIS A 41 -4.43 6.47 3.12
CA HIS A 41 -4.70 6.08 1.75
C HIS A 41 -6.19 6.13 1.45
N ASP A 42 -6.51 6.55 0.22
CA ASP A 42 -7.88 6.67 -0.31
C ASP A 42 -8.31 5.36 -1.01
N ILE A 43 -8.28 4.25 -0.27
CA ILE A 43 -8.66 2.93 -0.78
C ILE A 43 -9.90 2.46 -0.02
N HIS A 44 -10.98 2.20 -0.74
CA HIS A 44 -12.22 1.75 -0.15
C HIS A 44 -12.46 0.26 -0.42
N PRO A 45 -13.20 -0.44 0.45
CA PRO A 45 -13.74 -1.75 0.13
C PRO A 45 -14.48 -1.73 -1.20
N GLY A 46 -14.21 -2.71 -2.06
CA GLY A 46 -14.75 -2.78 -3.43
C GLY A 46 -13.81 -2.22 -4.50
N ASP A 47 -12.81 -1.41 -4.14
CA ASP A 47 -11.79 -0.97 -5.10
C ASP A 47 -10.96 -2.16 -5.60
N ASN A 48 -10.55 -2.10 -6.86
CA ASN A 48 -9.56 -3.01 -7.40
C ASN A 48 -8.15 -2.44 -7.17
N VAL A 49 -7.22 -3.26 -6.71
CA VAL A 49 -5.85 -2.85 -6.40
C VAL A 49 -4.82 -3.84 -6.92
N TYR A 50 -3.67 -3.33 -7.35
CA TYR A 50 -2.47 -4.11 -7.63
C TYR A 50 -1.62 -4.26 -6.38
N ILE A 51 -1.00 -5.43 -6.22
CA ILE A 51 -0.13 -5.74 -5.09
C ILE A 51 1.30 -5.86 -5.59
N LYS A 52 2.23 -5.17 -4.92
CA LYS A 52 3.65 -5.25 -5.21
C LYS A 52 4.24 -6.54 -4.62
N THR A 53 4.75 -7.41 -5.48
CA THR A 53 5.48 -8.61 -5.06
C THR A 53 6.94 -8.27 -4.75
N TRP A 54 7.53 -8.98 -3.77
CA TRP A 54 8.94 -8.87 -3.38
C TRP A 54 9.87 -9.74 -4.22
N ASN A 55 9.35 -10.43 -5.24
CA ASN A 55 10.16 -11.32 -6.05
C ASN A 55 11.21 -10.50 -6.82
N GLU A 56 12.48 -10.87 -6.70
CA GLU A 56 13.63 -10.19 -7.32
C GLU A 56 14.04 -10.85 -8.64
N GLU A 57 13.19 -11.73 -9.16
CA GLU A 57 13.43 -12.33 -10.46
C GLU A 57 13.50 -11.26 -11.57
N PRO A 58 14.59 -11.26 -12.36
CA PRO A 58 14.75 -10.30 -13.44
C PRO A 58 13.64 -10.48 -14.48
N LEU A 59 13.12 -9.36 -14.99
CA LEU A 59 12.12 -9.28 -16.07
C LEU A 59 10.72 -9.83 -15.74
N LYS A 60 10.40 -10.16 -14.48
CA LYS A 60 9.02 -10.49 -14.07
C LYS A 60 8.21 -9.24 -13.71
N GLU A 61 6.90 -9.31 -13.94
CA GLU A 61 5.96 -8.28 -13.50
C GLU A 61 5.99 -8.16 -11.97
N ARG A 62 6.31 -6.95 -11.48
CA ARG A 62 6.39 -6.69 -10.03
C ARG A 62 5.03 -6.49 -9.38
N TRP A 63 4.01 -6.18 -10.17
CA TRP A 63 2.66 -5.92 -9.71
C TRP A 63 1.79 -7.11 -10.07
N SER A 64 1.30 -7.80 -9.07
CA SER A 64 0.34 -8.88 -9.27
C SER A 64 -1.07 -8.30 -9.31
N GLY A 65 -1.83 -8.73 -10.32
CA GLY A 65 -3.30 -8.82 -10.41
C GLY A 65 -4.15 -7.62 -9.97
N PRO A 66 -5.31 -7.36 -10.59
CA PRO A 66 -6.34 -6.60 -9.91
C PRO A 66 -6.98 -7.50 -8.85
N TYR A 67 -6.76 -7.18 -7.57
CA TYR A 67 -7.44 -7.81 -6.45
C TYR A 67 -8.50 -6.87 -5.89
N GLN A 68 -9.66 -7.42 -5.58
CA GLN A 68 -10.70 -6.64 -4.92
C GLN A 68 -10.37 -6.45 -3.44
N VAL A 69 -10.47 -5.22 -2.97
CA VAL A 69 -10.31 -4.87 -1.56
C VAL A 69 -11.56 -5.28 -0.79
N LEU A 70 -11.37 -6.05 0.28
CA LEU A 70 -12.44 -6.48 1.18
C LEU A 70 -12.55 -5.56 2.39
N LEU A 71 -11.40 -5.19 2.97
CA LEU A 71 -11.35 -4.31 4.15
C LEU A 71 -10.17 -3.35 4.04
N THR A 72 -10.38 -2.13 4.49
CA THR A 72 -9.35 -1.11 4.60
C THR A 72 -9.18 -0.73 6.07
N THR A 73 -7.94 -0.66 6.55
CA THR A 73 -7.58 -0.12 7.87
C THR A 73 -6.58 1.02 7.67
N PHE A 74 -6.29 1.79 8.73
CA PHE A 74 -5.48 3.02 8.65
C PHE A 74 -4.17 2.92 7.84
N THR A 75 -3.45 1.79 7.93
CA THR A 75 -2.17 1.55 7.22
C THR A 75 -2.14 0.28 6.37
N ALA A 76 -3.18 -0.56 6.43
CA ALA A 76 -3.18 -1.85 5.77
C ALA A 76 -4.51 -2.19 5.10
N VAL A 77 -4.42 -2.97 4.04
CA VAL A 77 -5.54 -3.36 3.19
C VAL A 77 -5.63 -4.88 3.16
N LYS A 78 -6.85 -5.40 3.33
CA LYS A 78 -7.19 -6.80 3.12
C LYS A 78 -7.81 -6.95 1.75
N VAL A 79 -7.23 -7.84 0.95
CA VAL A 79 -7.65 -8.09 -0.43
C VAL A 79 -8.13 -9.54 -0.57
N ALA A 80 -9.01 -9.77 -1.54
CA ALA A 80 -9.55 -11.09 -1.82
C ALA A 80 -8.45 -12.05 -2.31
N GLY A 81 -8.46 -13.29 -1.82
CA GLY A 81 -7.51 -14.33 -2.22
C GLY A 81 -6.09 -14.20 -1.65
N VAL A 82 -5.84 -13.22 -0.78
CA VAL A 82 -4.55 -13.05 -0.09
C VAL A 82 -4.77 -13.07 1.42
N ASP A 83 -4.18 -14.05 2.09
CA ASP A 83 -4.28 -14.22 3.55
C ASP A 83 -3.64 -13.08 4.36
N PRO A 84 -2.42 -12.62 4.06
CA PRO A 84 -1.82 -11.52 4.82
C PRO A 84 -2.50 -10.18 4.53
N TRP A 85 -2.50 -9.30 5.53
CA TRP A 85 -2.78 -7.88 5.36
C TRP A 85 -1.60 -7.21 4.67
N ILE A 86 -1.88 -6.30 3.75
CA ILE A 86 -0.88 -5.66 2.89
C ILE A 86 -0.77 -4.20 3.30
N HIS A 87 0.45 -3.72 3.51
CA HIS A 87 0.65 -2.32 3.83
C HIS A 87 0.35 -1.42 2.62
N TYR A 88 -0.23 -0.24 2.85
CA TYR A 88 -0.69 0.65 1.77
C TYR A 88 0.41 1.03 0.76
N THR A 89 1.68 1.05 1.17
CA THR A 89 2.82 1.35 0.28
C THR A 89 3.10 0.27 -0.78
N GLN A 90 2.57 -0.94 -0.58
CA GLN A 90 2.66 -2.05 -1.53
C GLN A 90 1.43 -2.16 -2.41
N VAL A 91 0.44 -1.30 -2.21
CA VAL A 91 -0.85 -1.35 -2.90
C VAL A 91 -0.96 -0.18 -3.85
N LYS A 92 -1.46 -0.43 -5.06
CA LYS A 92 -1.75 0.63 -6.04
C LYS A 92 -3.17 0.47 -6.56
N LYS A 93 -3.99 1.50 -6.43
CA LYS A 93 -5.37 1.49 -6.95
C LYS A 93 -5.37 1.27 -8.47
N VAL A 94 -6.23 0.36 -8.91
CA VAL A 94 -6.47 0.08 -10.32
C VAL A 94 -7.35 1.20 -10.83
N CYS A 95 -6.86 1.90 -11.84
CA CYS A 95 -7.71 2.75 -12.66
C CYS A 95 -8.14 1.96 -13.89
N PRO A 96 -9.44 1.73 -14.13
CA PRO A 96 -9.96 1.18 -15.39
C PRO A 96 -9.84 2.19 -16.56
N GLY A 97 -8.99 3.19 -16.38
CA GLY A 97 -8.90 4.36 -17.21
C GLY A 97 -8.33 4.13 -18.60
N LEU A 98 -8.88 4.84 -19.58
CA LEU A 98 -8.33 4.85 -20.92
C LEU A 98 -7.01 5.63 -20.94
N TRP A 99 -6.03 5.14 -21.70
CA TRP A 99 -4.84 5.90 -22.02
C TRP A 99 -5.19 6.95 -23.07
N THR A 100 -4.99 8.22 -22.72
CA THR A 100 -5.17 9.33 -23.66
C THR A 100 -3.82 9.94 -24.00
N ALA A 101 -3.58 10.17 -25.29
CA ALA A 101 -2.41 10.87 -25.78
C ALA A 101 -2.85 12.24 -26.29
N GLN A 102 -2.29 13.30 -25.72
CA GLN A 102 -2.55 14.68 -26.14
C GLN A 102 -1.27 15.27 -26.74
N ALA A 103 -1.39 15.87 -27.92
CA ALA A 103 -0.31 16.66 -28.51
C ALA A 103 -0.21 18.00 -27.76
N VAL A 104 0.90 18.21 -27.08
CA VAL A 104 1.20 19.44 -26.32
C VAL A 104 2.03 20.41 -27.18
N GLY A 105 2.60 19.91 -28.29
CA GLY A 105 3.35 20.70 -29.26
C GLY A 105 3.73 19.86 -30.49
N PRO A 106 4.47 20.42 -31.46
CA PRO A 106 4.77 19.76 -32.73
C PRO A 106 5.54 18.44 -32.58
N THR A 107 6.36 18.30 -31.54
CA THR A 107 7.12 17.08 -31.22
C THR A 107 6.90 16.60 -29.79
N LYS A 108 5.89 17.12 -29.09
CA LYS A 108 5.65 16.80 -27.68
C LYS A 108 4.30 16.13 -27.50
N LEU A 109 4.33 14.88 -27.05
CA LEU A 109 3.15 14.12 -26.68
C LEU A 109 3.11 13.95 -25.16
N GLN A 110 1.94 14.14 -24.59
CA GLN A 110 1.67 13.81 -23.20
C GLN A 110 0.68 12.66 -23.13
N ILE A 111 1.13 11.54 -22.59
CA ILE A 111 0.29 10.37 -22.35
C ILE A 111 -0.15 10.43 -20.89
N ARG A 112 -1.47 10.43 -20.65
CA ARG A 112 -2.05 10.37 -19.32
C ARG A 112 -3.00 9.18 -19.23
N ARG A 113 -3.11 8.60 -18.04
CA ARG A 113 -4.13 7.60 -17.73
C ARG A 113 -5.32 8.32 -17.09
N VAL A 114 -6.47 8.29 -17.73
CA VAL A 114 -7.69 8.96 -17.24
C VAL A 114 -8.52 7.94 -16.49
N CYS A 115 -8.49 7.96 -15.16
CA CYS A 115 -9.26 7.05 -14.32
C CYS A 115 -10.75 7.44 -14.35
N PHE A 116 -11.64 6.53 -14.76
CA PHE A 116 -13.07 6.69 -14.53
C PHE A 116 -13.36 6.23 -13.09
N THR A 117 -13.78 7.16 -12.24
CA THR A 117 -14.22 6.91 -10.86
C THR A 117 -15.68 6.54 -10.82
#